data_AF-A0A516NFR1-F1
#
_entry.id   AF-A0A516NFR1-F1
#
_cell.length_a   1.000
_cell.length_b   1.000
_cell.length_c   1.000
_cell.angle_alpha   90.00
_cell.angle_beta   90.00
_cell.angle_gamma   90.00
#
_symmetry.space_group_name_H-M   'P 1'
#
loop_
_entity.id
_entity.type
_entity.pdbx_description
1 polymer ?
#
loop_
_entity_poly.entity_id
_entity_poly.type
_entity_poly.pdbx_seq_one_letter_code
_entity_poly.pdbx_strand_id
1 'polypeptide(L)'
;MTTWFRRTPEADALLAEERLLLAATEMVHEALAATGTSKEELAARLGVRPAEISRQLCGGRNLTVRSLARMMNELGYGITIEADGRDGRAAARGR
;
A
#
# COMPACT_ATOMS: atom_id res chain seq x y z
N MET A 1 -2.39 21.04 -28.69
CA MET A 1 -1.36 20.74 -27.68
C MET A 1 -2.05 20.23 -26.43
N THR A 2 -1.90 18.95 -26.14
CA THR A 2 -2.66 18.22 -25.13
C THR A 2 -2.12 18.55 -23.73
N THR A 3 -2.97 19.12 -22.86
CA THR A 3 -2.61 19.61 -21.51
C THR A 3 -2.51 18.49 -20.47
N TRP A 4 -1.72 17.45 -20.71
CA TRP A 4 -1.61 16.24 -19.86
C TRP A 4 -0.73 16.41 -18.61
N PHE A 5 -0.38 17.66 -18.26
CA PHE A 5 0.47 17.98 -17.13
C PHE A 5 0.01 19.27 -16.44
N ARG A 6 -1.27 19.37 -16.10
CA ARG A 6 -1.71 20.41 -15.17
C ARG A 6 -1.64 19.87 -13.76
N ARG A 7 -0.66 20.34 -12.99
CA ARG A 7 -0.59 20.10 -11.55
C ARG A 7 -1.70 20.93 -10.90
N THR A 8 -2.74 20.25 -10.43
CA THR A 8 -3.81 20.84 -9.63
C THR A 8 -3.78 20.22 -8.23
N PRO A 9 -4.36 20.87 -7.21
CA PRO A 9 -4.48 20.28 -5.88
C PRO A 9 -5.13 18.89 -5.89
N GLU A 10 -6.12 18.68 -6.76
CA GLU A 10 -6.82 17.41 -6.92
C GLU A 10 -5.92 16.34 -7.53
N ALA A 11 -5.12 16.70 -8.55
CA ALA A 11 -4.15 15.79 -9.15
C ALA A 11 -3.02 15.41 -8.16
N ASP A 12 -2.57 16.37 -7.34
CA ASP A 12 -1.58 16.12 -6.29
C ASP A 12 -2.13 15.22 -5.16
N ALA A 13 -3.41 15.37 -4.81
CA ALA A 13 -4.09 14.51 -3.84
C ALA A 13 -4.22 13.07 -4.37
N LEU A 14 -4.71 12.91 -5.60
CA LEU A 14 -4.82 11.60 -6.24
C LEU A 14 -3.45 10.91 -6.35
N LEU A 15 -2.42 11.64 -6.76
CA LEU A 15 -1.06 11.10 -6.83
C LEU A 15 -0.54 10.64 -5.45
N ALA A 16 -0.90 11.35 -4.39
CA ALA A 16 -0.53 10.94 -3.04
C ALA A 16 -1.22 9.63 -2.61
N GLU A 17 -2.50 9.47 -2.96
CA GLU A 17 -3.25 8.24 -2.72
C GLU A 17 -2.64 7.05 -3.49
N GLU A 18 -2.42 7.20 -4.79
CA GLU A 18 -1.86 6.16 -5.65
C GLU A 18 -0.45 5.73 -5.22
N ARG A 19 0.39 6.69 -4.78
CA ARG A 19 1.73 6.38 -4.26
C ARG A 19 1.67 5.49 -3.02
N LEU A 20 0.78 5.78 -2.08
CA LEU A 20 0.66 4.99 -0.86
C LEU A 20 0.06 3.61 -1.15
N LEU A 21 -0.94 3.54 -2.03
CA LEU A 21 -1.53 2.27 -2.45
C LEU A 21 -0.49 1.38 -3.13
N LEU A 22 0.28 1.93 -4.07
CA LEU A 22 1.36 1.22 -4.75
C LEU A 22 2.37 0.67 -3.75
N ALA A 23 2.92 1.53 -2.88
CA ALA A 23 3.91 1.12 -1.87
C ALA A 23 3.38 0.02 -0.95
N ALA A 24 2.11 0.09 -0.54
CA ALA A 24 1.50 -0.95 0.28
C ALA A 24 1.34 -2.28 -0.48
N THR A 25 0.95 -2.25 -1.76
CA THR A 25 0.82 -3.47 -2.57
C THR A 25 2.17 -4.10 -2.90
N GLU A 26 3.19 -3.29 -3.18
CA GLU A 26 4.57 -3.73 -3.41
C GLU A 26 5.12 -4.41 -2.16
N MET A 27 4.93 -3.83 -0.97
CA MET A 27 5.34 -4.44 0.29
C MET A 27 4.77 -5.86 0.48
N VAL A 28 3.50 -6.08 0.12
CA VAL A 28 2.89 -7.42 0.19
C VAL A 28 3.49 -8.35 -0.88
N HIS A 29 3.73 -7.87 -2.10
CA HIS A 29 4.35 -8.67 -3.15
C HIS A 29 5.77 -9.09 -2.83
N GLU A 30 6.57 -8.19 -2.26
CA GLU A 30 7.91 -8.49 -1.79
C GLU A 30 7.90 -9.53 -0.67
N ALA A 31 6.99 -9.40 0.30
CA ALA A 31 6.84 -10.39 1.38
C ALA A 31 6.38 -11.76 0.87
N LEU A 32 5.45 -11.81 -0.09
CA LEU A 32 5.04 -13.06 -0.76
C LEU A 32 6.24 -13.71 -1.46
N ALA A 33 7.02 -12.94 -2.21
CA ALA A 33 8.20 -13.44 -2.91
C ALA A 33 9.28 -13.93 -1.93
N ALA A 34 9.57 -13.17 -0.88
CA ALA A 34 10.60 -13.48 0.11
C ALA A 34 10.27 -14.75 0.93
N THR A 35 8.98 -14.99 1.20
CA THR A 35 8.52 -16.18 1.92
C THR A 35 8.21 -17.37 1.03
N GLY A 36 8.20 -17.19 -0.30
CA GLY A 36 7.74 -18.20 -1.25
C GLY A 36 6.23 -18.52 -1.13
N THR A 37 5.45 -17.64 -0.51
CA THR A 37 4.01 -17.84 -0.30
C THR A 37 3.23 -17.36 -1.53
N SER A 38 2.29 -18.18 -2.05
CA SER A 38 1.40 -17.76 -3.13
C SER A 38 0.23 -16.92 -2.63
N LYS A 39 -0.47 -16.22 -3.54
CA LYS A 39 -1.68 -15.45 -3.18
C LYS A 39 -2.80 -16.37 -2.68
N GLU A 40 -2.90 -17.57 -3.24
CA GLU A 40 -3.86 -18.60 -2.85
C GLU A 40 -3.59 -19.11 -1.43
N GLU A 41 -2.32 -19.37 -1.11
CA GLU A 41 -1.89 -19.80 0.22
C GLU A 41 -2.13 -18.70 1.26
N LEU A 42 -1.79 -17.44 0.94
CA LEU A 42 -2.11 -16.31 1.81
C LEU A 42 -3.62 -16.17 2.04
N ALA A 43 -4.44 -16.36 0.99
CA ALA A 43 -5.90 -16.34 1.13
C ALA A 43 -6.40 -17.45 2.06
N ALA A 44 -5.84 -18.66 1.94
CA ALA A 44 -6.17 -19.79 2.80
C ALA A 44 -5.82 -19.51 4.27
N ARG A 45 -4.61 -18.99 4.55
CA ARG A 45 -4.18 -18.60 5.90
C ARG A 45 -5.08 -17.53 6.52
N LEU A 46 -5.51 -16.56 5.71
CA LEU A 46 -6.39 -15.48 6.16
C LEU A 46 -7.88 -15.85 6.26
N GLY A 47 -8.27 -17.04 5.79
CA GLY A 47 -9.67 -17.48 5.74
C GLY A 47 -10.53 -16.68 4.76
N VAL A 48 -9.96 -16.20 3.66
CA VAL A 48 -10.65 -15.40 2.64
C VAL A 48 -10.57 -16.04 1.26
N ARG A 49 -11.35 -15.52 0.31
CA ARG A 49 -11.32 -16.01 -1.09
C ARG A 49 -10.06 -15.48 -1.81
N PRO A 50 -9.39 -16.27 -2.67
CA PRO A 50 -8.25 -15.80 -3.46
C PRO A 50 -8.56 -14.55 -4.29
N ALA A 51 -9.79 -14.45 -4.83
CA ALA A 51 -10.24 -13.27 -5.56
C ALA A 51 -10.25 -11.98 -4.71
N GLU A 52 -10.41 -12.08 -3.39
CA GLU A 52 -10.30 -10.91 -2.50
C GLU A 52 -8.86 -10.41 -2.43
N ILE A 53 -7.89 -11.32 -2.26
CA ILE A 53 -6.45 -10.99 -2.24
C ILE A 53 -6.03 -10.39 -3.58
N SER A 54 -6.37 -11.03 -4.71
CA SER A 54 -6.04 -10.50 -6.03
C SER A 54 -6.62 -9.11 -6.26
N ARG A 55 -7.86 -8.88 -5.84
CA ARG A 55 -8.51 -7.57 -5.99
C ARG A 55 -7.90 -6.48 -5.12
N GLN A 56 -7.43 -6.84 -3.92
CA GLN A 56 -6.70 -5.93 -3.04
C GLN A 56 -5.31 -5.59 -3.58
N LEU A 57 -4.65 -6.54 -4.25
CA LEU A 57 -3.28 -6.36 -4.75
C LEU A 57 -3.19 -5.82 -6.19
N CYS A 58 -4.27 -5.89 -6.98
CA CYS A 58 -4.30 -5.32 -8.33
C CYS A 58 -4.79 -3.86 -8.38
N GLY A 59 -4.86 -3.16 -7.24
CA GLY A 59 -5.30 -1.76 -7.16
C GLY A 59 -6.80 -1.52 -7.43
N GLY A 60 -7.58 -2.57 -7.70
CA GLY A 60 -9.00 -2.45 -8.06
C GLY A 60 -9.92 -2.09 -6.89
N ARG A 61 -9.43 -2.13 -5.64
CA ARG A 61 -10.14 -1.71 -4.42
C ARG A 61 -9.18 -1.10 -3.41
N ASN A 62 -9.73 -0.29 -2.51
CA ASN A 62 -9.01 0.26 -1.38
C ASN A 62 -8.48 -0.87 -0.45
N LEU A 63 -7.17 -0.96 -0.33
CA LEU A 63 -6.51 -1.82 0.65
C LEU A 63 -6.54 -1.11 2.00
N THR A 64 -7.27 -1.67 2.97
CA THR A 64 -7.31 -1.10 4.32
C THR A 64 -6.00 -1.37 5.07
N VAL A 65 -5.63 -0.48 6.00
CA VAL A 65 -4.49 -0.72 6.91
C VAL A 65 -4.69 -2.02 7.70
N ARG A 66 -5.93 -2.36 8.07
CA ARG A 66 -6.25 -3.63 8.75
C ARG A 66 -5.94 -4.85 7.88
N SER A 67 -6.31 -4.82 6.60
CA SER A 67 -6.02 -5.93 5.68
C SER A 67 -4.52 -6.04 5.43
N LEU A 68 -3.81 -4.92 5.24
CA LEU A 68 -2.37 -4.90 5.09
C LEU A 68 -1.67 -5.53 6.32
N ALA A 69 -2.02 -5.08 7.52
CA ALA A 69 -1.44 -5.61 8.77
C ALA A 69 -1.69 -7.11 8.93
N ARG A 70 -2.90 -7.60 8.61
CA ARG A 70 -3.21 -9.04 8.66
C ARG A 70 -2.36 -9.83 7.66
N MET A 71 -2.25 -9.36 6.41
CA MET A 71 -1.43 -10.04 5.40
C MET A 71 0.03 -10.13 5.83
N MET A 72 0.62 -9.02 6.26
CA MET A 72 2.03 -8.99 6.65
C MET A 72 2.30 -9.84 7.90
N ASN A 73 1.37 -9.87 8.86
CA ASN A 73 1.47 -10.75 10.02
C ASN A 73 1.49 -12.24 9.63
N GLU A 74 0.59 -12.68 8.72
CA GLU A 74 0.58 -14.06 8.21
C GLU A 74 1.83 -14.41 7.39
N LEU A 75 2.52 -13.40 6.86
CA LEU A 75 3.80 -13.54 6.17
C LEU A 75 5.01 -13.41 7.12
N GLY A 76 4.78 -13.19 8.42
CA GLY A 76 5.84 -13.12 9.44
C GLY A 76 6.52 -11.75 9.57
N TYR A 77 5.91 -10.68 9.07
CA TYR A 77 6.45 -9.32 9.09
C TYR A 77 5.68 -8.41 10.05
N GLY A 78 6.42 -7.55 10.75
CA GLY A 78 5.88 -6.36 11.41
C GLY A 78 5.94 -5.14 10.48
N ILE A 79 4.95 -4.25 10.56
CA ILE A 79 4.90 -3.01 9.78
C ILE A 79 4.99 -1.81 10.71
N THR A 80 5.79 -0.81 10.32
CA THR A 80 5.76 0.53 10.90
C THR A 80 5.33 1.52 9.83
N ILE A 81 4.50 2.50 10.19
CA ILE A 81 4.07 3.57 9.28
C ILE A 81 4.73 4.87 9.73
N GLU A 82 5.47 5.49 8.82
CA GLU A 82 6.17 6.75 9.04
C GLU A 82 5.64 7.80 8.07
N ALA A 83 5.68 9.06 8.48
CA ALA A 83 5.26 10.19 7.65
C ALA A 83 6.46 11.11 7.42
N ASP A 84 6.68 11.47 6.15
CA ASP A 84 7.69 12.47 5.80
C ASP A 84 7.04 13.86 5.60
N GLY A 85 7.75 14.89 6.03
CA GLY A 85 7.36 16.27 5.85
C GLY A 85 7.58 16.69 4.41
N ARG A 86 6.51 16.81 3.62
CA ARG A 86 6.60 17.40 2.28
C ARG A 86 6.99 18.89 2.41
N ASP A 87 8.20 19.21 1.97
CA ASP A 87 8.78 20.55 1.81
C ASP A 87 8.75 21.44 3.07
N GLY A 88 9.70 21.25 3.99
CA GLY A 88 10.10 22.25 5.00
C GLY A 88 9.07 22.61 6.09
N ARG A 89 7.82 22.17 5.98
CA ARG A 89 6.76 22.46 6.97
C ARG A 89 6.90 21.64 8.26
N ALA A 90 7.72 20.59 8.25
CA ALA A 90 8.01 19.74 9.40
C ALA A 90 9.24 20.19 10.21
N ALA A 91 10.02 21.18 9.75
CA ALA A 91 11.19 21.68 10.50
C ALA A 91 10.82 22.54 11.74
N ALA A 92 9.54 22.65 12.08
CA ALA A 92 9.03 23.49 13.17
C ALA A 92 8.38 22.72 14.34
N ARG A 93 8.73 21.45 14.55
CA ARG A 93 8.50 20.79 15.85
C ARG A 93 9.82 20.25 16.36
N GLY A 94 10.60 21.19 16.89
CA GLY A 94 11.83 20.93 17.61
C GLY A 94 11.61 20.64 19.10
N ARG A 95 12.60 19.93 19.64
CA ARG A 95 12.96 19.68 21.03
C ARG A 95 12.10 18.70 21.81
#